data_AF-A0A0U3P6L0-F1
#
_entry.id   AF-A0A0U3P6L0-F1
#
_cell.length_a   1.000
_cell.length_b   1.000
_cell.length_c   1.000
_cell.angle_alpha   90.00
_cell.angle_beta   90.00
_cell.angle_gamma   90.00
#
_symmetry.space_group_name_H-M   'P 1'
#
loop_
_entity.id
_entity.type
_entity.pdbx_description
1 polymer ?
#
loop_
_entity_poly.entity_id
_entity_poly.type
_entity_poly.pdbx_seq_one_letter_code
_entity_poly.pdbx_strand_id
1 'polypeptide(L)'
;MIRKYLKRIFIRDYDPFAIKLGYQKWKEAKENTFAIFYSERDAWWFATELPDNKWAVWNDEGQMPHPFTVFSTWGEAIGYLREVFEQEGFPEQNWKPEGYNEGEDVFLKRPDKKMCEEVRLFVMERSFE
;
A
#
# COMPACT_ATOMS: atom_id res chain seq x y z
N MET A 1 -31.81 -23.33 -7.35
CA MET A 1 -30.64 -24.02 -6.75
C MET A 1 -29.42 -23.11 -6.87
N ILE A 2 -29.13 -22.35 -5.81
CA ILE A 2 -27.99 -21.43 -5.77
C ILE A 2 -26.76 -22.26 -5.40
N ARG A 3 -25.87 -22.51 -6.37
CA ARG A 3 -24.56 -23.09 -6.10
C ARG A 3 -23.76 -22.05 -5.31
N LYS A 4 -23.71 -22.24 -3.98
CA LYS A 4 -22.76 -21.56 -3.09
C LYS A 4 -21.35 -22.00 -3.46
N TYR A 5 -20.70 -21.26 -4.34
CA TYR A 5 -19.25 -21.33 -4.50
C TYR A 5 -18.63 -20.63 -3.28
N LEU A 6 -18.48 -21.35 -2.18
CA LEU A 6 -17.53 -20.99 -1.13
C LEU A 6 -16.14 -21.19 -1.73
N LYS A 7 -15.63 -20.16 -2.43
CA LYS A 7 -14.22 -20.07 -2.78
C LYS A 7 -13.44 -20.11 -1.46
N ARG A 8 -12.57 -21.11 -1.32
CA ARG A 8 -11.59 -21.23 -0.23
C ARG A 8 -10.82 -19.91 -0.13
N ILE A 9 -11.08 -19.13 0.92
CA ILE A 9 -10.35 -17.91 1.23
C ILE A 9 -8.95 -18.36 1.67
N PHE A 10 -7.97 -18.24 0.77
CA PHE A 10 -6.56 -18.30 1.14
C PHE A 10 -6.25 -17.00 1.90
N ILE A 11 -6.31 -17.04 3.24
CA ILE A 11 -5.70 -15.99 4.06
C ILE A 11 -4.20 -16.06 3.76
N ARG A 12 -3.70 -15.19 2.88
CA ARG A 12 -2.26 -15.06 2.64
C ARG A 12 -1.62 -14.59 3.94
N ASP A 13 -0.68 -15.37 4.45
CA ASP A 13 0.08 -15.00 5.65
C ASP A 13 1.11 -13.93 5.28
N TYR A 14 0.83 -12.69 5.67
CA TYR A 14 1.73 -11.55 5.48
C TYR A 14 2.68 -11.34 6.67
N ASP A 15 2.58 -12.14 7.74
CA ASP A 15 3.46 -12.00 8.90
C ASP A 15 4.96 -12.13 8.52
N PRO A 16 5.38 -13.04 7.60
CA PRO A 16 6.77 -13.07 7.14
C PRO A 16 7.23 -11.77 6.48
N PHE A 17 6.35 -11.07 5.77
CA PHE A 17 6.66 -9.77 5.17
C PHE A 17 6.69 -8.66 6.23
N ALA A 18 5.76 -8.68 7.18
CA ALA A 18 5.74 -7.77 8.32
C ALA A 18 7.05 -7.83 9.13
N ILE A 19 7.57 -9.04 9.37
CA ILE A 19 8.87 -9.25 10.04
C ILE A 19 10.01 -8.58 9.28
N LYS A 20 10.01 -8.64 7.94
CA LYS A 20 11.02 -7.94 7.12
C LYS A 20 10.91 -6.42 7.20
N LEU A 21 9.70 -5.89 7.41
CA LEU A 21 9.46 -4.47 7.66
C LEU A 21 9.74 -4.06 9.12
N GLY A 22 10.16 -5.00 9.98
CA GLY A 22 10.48 -4.75 11.38
C GLY A 22 9.29 -4.84 12.35
N TYR A 23 8.14 -5.33 11.88
CA TYR A 23 6.94 -5.54 12.69
C TYR A 23 6.82 -6.99 13.18
N GLN A 24 6.08 -7.22 14.27
CA GLN A 24 5.85 -8.58 14.75
C GLN A 24 4.73 -9.29 14.00
N LYS A 25 3.73 -8.53 13.55
CA LYS A 25 2.53 -9.03 12.86
C LYS A 25 2.12 -8.12 11.74
N TRP A 26 1.49 -8.68 10.71
CA TRP A 26 0.96 -7.91 9.59
C TRP A 26 -0.05 -6.85 10.02
N LYS A 27 -0.83 -7.11 11.08
CA LYS A 27 -1.78 -6.11 11.60
C LYS A 27 -1.09 -4.77 11.92
N GLU A 28 0.09 -4.82 12.55
CA GLU A 28 0.85 -3.63 12.93
C GLU A 28 1.44 -2.93 11.70
N ALA A 29 2.03 -3.70 10.78
CA ALA A 29 2.55 -3.16 9.52
C ALA A 29 1.44 -2.51 8.68
N LYS A 30 0.27 -3.15 8.61
CA LYS A 30 -0.91 -2.67 7.89
C LYS A 30 -1.38 -1.32 8.42
N GLU A 31 -1.38 -1.13 9.73
CA GLU A 31 -1.77 0.15 10.35
C GLU A 31 -0.83 1.31 9.98
N ASN A 32 0.40 1.01 9.56
CA ASN A 32 1.42 1.96 9.12
C ASN A 32 1.66 1.96 7.61
N THR A 33 0.83 1.23 6.85
CA THR A 33 0.89 1.14 5.38
C THR A 33 -0.18 2.02 4.77
N PHE A 34 0.19 2.71 3.70
CA PHE A 34 -0.62 3.64 2.93
C PHE A 34 -0.59 3.23 1.46
N ALA A 35 -1.77 3.03 0.86
CA ALA A 35 -1.88 2.82 -0.58
C ALA A 35 -1.69 4.15 -1.32
N ILE A 36 -0.87 4.17 -2.38
CA ILE A 36 -0.48 5.41 -3.05
C ILE A 36 -1.07 5.50 -4.45
N PHE A 37 -0.90 4.46 -5.25
CA PHE A 37 -1.51 4.34 -6.56
C PHE A 37 -1.68 2.88 -6.95
N TYR A 38 -2.41 2.65 -8.03
CA TYR A 38 -2.64 1.32 -8.58
C TYR A 38 -2.45 1.28 -10.09
N SER A 39 -2.15 0.11 -10.64
CA SER A 39 -2.18 -0.13 -12.07
C SER A 39 -3.55 -0.65 -12.49
N GLU A 40 -3.83 -0.58 -13.78
CA GLU A 40 -5.05 -1.20 -14.36
C GLU A 40 -5.06 -2.74 -14.25
N ARG A 41 -3.93 -3.36 -13.85
CA ARG A 41 -3.78 -4.80 -13.67
C ARG A 41 -3.93 -5.24 -12.21
N ASP A 42 -4.62 -4.42 -11.41
CA ASP A 42 -4.91 -4.64 -9.99
C ASP A 42 -3.68 -4.70 -9.05
N ALA A 43 -2.52 -4.23 -9.51
CA ALA A 43 -1.35 -4.07 -8.65
C ALA A 43 -1.38 -2.72 -7.93
N TRP A 44 -0.98 -2.69 -6.67
CA TRP A 44 -0.93 -1.52 -5.83
C TRP A 44 0.49 -1.22 -5.38
N TRP A 45 0.80 0.07 -5.31
CA TRP A 45 2.04 0.59 -4.73
C TRP A 45 1.74 1.21 -3.38
N PHE A 46 2.58 0.86 -2.41
CA PHE A 46 2.40 1.18 -1.02
C PHE A 46 3.63 1.89 -0.48
N ALA A 47 3.39 2.74 0.52
CA ALA A 47 4.41 3.28 1.40
C ALA A 47 4.09 2.84 2.83
N THR A 48 5.04 2.21 3.51
CA THR A 48 4.92 1.80 4.91
C THR A 48 5.90 2.58 5.76
N GLU A 49 5.40 3.33 6.73
CA GLU A 49 6.25 3.90 7.78
C GLU A 49 6.82 2.75 8.61
N LEU A 50 8.13 2.70 8.80
CA LEU A 50 8.83 1.66 9.55
C LEU A 50 8.97 2.06 11.04
N PRO A 51 9.24 1.10 11.96
CA PRO A 51 9.42 1.41 13.39
C PRO A 51 10.56 2.40 13.69
N ASP A 52 11.54 2.53 12.80
CA ASP A 52 12.65 3.49 12.90
C ASP A 52 12.34 4.85 12.26
N ASN A 53 11.06 5.11 11.91
CA ASN A 53 10.54 6.32 11.26
C ASN A 53 11.02 6.55 9.81
N LYS A 54 11.58 5.52 9.17
CA LYS A 54 11.85 5.50 7.73
C LYS A 54 10.62 5.04 6.95
N TRP A 55 10.72 5.04 5.63
CA TRP A 55 9.62 4.69 4.74
C TRP A 55 10.03 3.58 3.78
N ALA A 56 9.37 2.42 3.85
CA ALA A 56 9.53 1.36 2.87
C ALA A 56 8.49 1.52 1.76
N VAL A 57 8.96 1.62 0.51
CA VAL A 57 8.12 1.58 -0.68
C VAL A 57 8.15 0.18 -1.27
N TRP A 58 6.98 -0.35 -1.60
CA TRP A 58 6.83 -1.69 -2.19
C TRP A 58 5.56 -1.76 -3.03
N ASN A 59 5.42 -2.82 -3.82
CA ASN A 59 4.19 -3.15 -4.52
C ASN A 59 3.79 -4.60 -4.27
N ASP A 60 2.52 -4.92 -4.49
CA ASP A 60 2.01 -6.27 -4.33
C ASP A 60 2.16 -7.15 -5.60
N GLU A 61 2.95 -6.69 -6.57
CA GLU A 61 3.25 -7.50 -7.76
C GLU A 61 4.16 -8.69 -7.41
N GLY A 62 3.93 -9.79 -8.12
CA GLY A 62 4.78 -10.98 -8.03
C GLY A 62 4.52 -11.85 -6.78
N GLN A 63 5.59 -12.47 -6.28
CA GLN A 63 5.54 -13.42 -5.17
C GLN A 63 6.06 -12.81 -3.88
N MET A 64 5.40 -13.14 -2.76
CA MET A 64 5.87 -12.77 -1.44
C MET A 64 7.20 -13.46 -1.10
N PRO A 65 8.07 -12.81 -0.30
CA PRO A 65 7.93 -11.45 0.24
C PRO A 65 8.23 -10.39 -0.81
N HIS A 66 7.39 -9.35 -0.87
CA HIS A 66 7.54 -8.29 -1.86
C HIS A 66 8.87 -7.55 -1.70
N PRO A 67 9.57 -7.22 -2.80
CA PRO A 67 10.73 -6.36 -2.74
C PRO A 67 10.31 -4.96 -2.25
N PHE A 68 11.18 -4.32 -1.47
CA PHE A 68 10.94 -2.97 -0.97
C PHE A 68 12.22 -2.15 -0.96
N THR A 69 12.06 -0.84 -1.12
CA THR A 69 13.13 0.15 -1.05
C THR A 69 12.88 1.07 0.14
N VAL A 70 13.90 1.36 0.94
CA VAL A 70 13.77 2.18 2.16
C VAL A 70 14.30 3.58 1.92
N PHE A 71 13.52 4.57 2.33
CA PHE A 71 13.81 6.00 2.26
C PHE A 71 13.84 6.61 3.65
N SER A 72 14.64 7.67 3.84
CA SER A 72 14.79 8.30 5.16
C SER A 72 13.61 9.18 5.50
N THR A 73 12.95 9.76 4.49
CA THR A 73 11.85 10.69 4.65
C THR A 73 10.64 10.32 3.81
N TRP A 74 9.47 10.82 4.22
CA TRP A 74 8.24 10.71 3.42
C TRP A 74 8.41 11.34 2.05
N GLY A 75 9.00 12.55 1.99
CA GLY A 75 9.22 13.29 0.73
C GLY A 75 10.01 12.49 -0.30
N GLU A 76 11.07 11.80 0.14
CA GLU A 76 11.84 10.89 -0.72
C GLU A 76 11.00 9.71 -1.20
N ALA A 77 10.23 9.07 -0.31
CA ALA A 77 9.40 7.91 -0.65
C ALA A 77 8.28 8.27 -1.65
N ILE A 78 7.53 9.35 -1.40
CA ILE A 78 6.44 9.80 -2.27
C ILE A 78 6.98 10.37 -3.58
N GLY A 79 8.14 11.03 -3.55
CA GLY A 79 8.84 11.49 -4.75
C GLY A 79 9.23 10.31 -5.65
N TYR A 80 9.86 9.29 -5.08
CA TYR A 80 10.18 8.06 -5.82
C TYR A 80 8.94 7.39 -6.41
N LEU A 81 7.86 7.28 -5.63
CA LEU A 81 6.60 6.72 -6.12
C LEU A 81 5.99 7.53 -7.26
N ARG A 82 6.12 8.87 -7.22
CA ARG A 82 5.68 9.73 -8.32
C ARG A 82 6.52 9.53 -9.57
N GLU A 83 7.84 9.40 -9.42
CA GLU A 83 8.73 9.08 -10.56
C GLU A 83 8.36 7.74 -11.20
N VAL A 84 8.13 6.69 -10.40
CA VAL A 84 7.68 5.39 -10.90
C VAL A 84 6.34 5.52 -11.62
N PHE A 85 5.40 6.24 -11.03
CA PHE A 85 4.07 6.45 -11.60
C PHE A 85 4.12 7.11 -12.98
N GLU A 86 4.95 8.15 -13.13
CA GLU A 86 5.14 8.87 -14.39
C GLU A 86 5.91 8.06 -15.43
N GLN A 87 6.94 7.31 -15.02
CA GLN A 87 7.74 6.47 -15.90
C GLN A 87 6.93 5.34 -16.53
N GLU A 88 6.04 4.72 -15.75
CA GLU A 88 5.13 3.68 -16.23
C GLU A 88 3.95 4.25 -17.05
N GLY A 89 3.77 5.58 -17.04
CA GLY A 89 2.73 6.26 -17.82
C GLY A 89 1.32 5.98 -17.30
N PHE A 90 1.15 5.77 -15.99
CA PHE A 90 -0.16 5.51 -15.42
C PHE A 90 -1.08 6.75 -15.52
N PRO A 91 -2.39 6.56 -15.74
CA PRO A 91 -3.33 7.67 -15.81
C PRO A 91 -3.45 8.37 -14.45
N GLU A 92 -3.48 9.71 -14.40
CA GLU A 92 -3.52 10.50 -13.15
C GLU A 92 -4.65 10.08 -12.19
N GLN A 93 -5.78 9.59 -12.72
CA GLN A 93 -6.89 9.06 -11.93
C GLN A 93 -6.51 7.87 -11.01
N ASN A 94 -5.39 7.21 -11.29
CA ASN A 94 -4.86 6.10 -10.49
C ASN A 94 -3.96 6.59 -9.35
N TRP A 95 -3.50 7.84 -9.37
CA TRP A 95 -2.77 8.47 -8.28
C TRP A 95 -3.75 8.83 -7.17
N LYS A 96 -3.90 7.92 -6.19
CA LYS A 96 -4.84 8.08 -5.07
C LYS A 96 -4.17 7.82 -3.73
N PRO A 97 -3.29 8.73 -3.25
CA PRO A 97 -2.63 8.55 -1.98
C PRO A 97 -3.61 8.57 -0.81
N GLU A 98 -3.60 7.51 0.00
CA GLU A 98 -4.36 7.42 1.23
C GLU A 98 -3.81 8.38 2.31
N GLY A 99 -4.69 8.82 3.21
CA GLY A 99 -4.31 9.65 4.35
C GLY A 99 -4.37 11.16 4.09
N TYR A 100 -5.07 11.59 3.04
CA TYR A 100 -5.21 12.98 2.62
C TYR A 100 -6.66 13.33 2.27
N ASN A 101 -7.04 14.58 2.49
CA ASN A 101 -8.30 15.15 1.96
C ASN A 101 -8.14 15.53 0.49
N GLU A 102 -9.27 15.70 -0.20
CA GLU A 102 -9.29 16.26 -1.54
C GLU A 102 -8.60 17.64 -1.58
N GLY A 103 -7.65 17.81 -2.51
CA GLY A 103 -6.92 19.05 -2.72
C GLY A 103 -5.72 19.27 -1.79
N GLU A 104 -5.42 18.35 -0.88
CA GLU A 104 -4.20 18.43 -0.08
C GLU A 104 -2.96 18.00 -0.88
N ASP A 105 -1.86 18.72 -0.66
CA ASP A 105 -0.58 18.40 -1.27
C ASP A 105 0.11 17.25 -0.52
N VAL A 106 0.16 16.10 -1.18
CA VAL A 106 0.74 14.85 -0.67
C VAL A 106 2.26 14.91 -0.50
N PHE A 107 2.94 15.88 -1.12
CA PHE A 107 4.39 16.04 -1.03
C PHE A 107 4.82 16.91 0.16
N LEU A 108 3.90 17.70 0.74
CA LEU A 108 4.24 18.66 1.81
C LEU A 108 4.09 18.10 3.23
N LYS A 109 3.26 17.08 3.43
CA LYS A 109 2.99 16.49 4.75
C LYS A 109 2.92 14.98 4.68
N ARG A 110 3.10 14.32 5.83
CA ARG A 110 2.93 12.87 5.99
C ARG A 110 1.43 12.49 5.94
N PRO A 111 1.09 11.26 5.55
CA PRO A 111 -0.29 10.80 5.52
C PRO A 111 -0.88 10.66 6.92
N ASP A 112 -2.16 11.01 7.08
CA ASP A 112 -2.89 10.88 8.34
C ASP A 112 -3.49 9.47 8.49
N LYS A 113 -3.02 8.72 9.50
CA LYS A 113 -3.49 7.35 9.80
C LYS A 113 -4.99 7.27 10.08
N LYS A 114 -5.60 8.33 10.63
CA LYS A 114 -7.04 8.35 10.95
C LYS A 114 -7.91 8.40 9.69
N MET A 115 -7.36 8.93 8.61
CA MET A 115 -8.05 9.05 7.32
C MET A 115 -7.96 7.78 6.47
N CYS A 116 -7.16 6.79 6.89
CA CYS A 116 -6.99 5.52 6.19
C CYS A 116 -8.03 4.45 6.56
N GLU A 117 -8.86 4.67 7.58
CA GLU A 117 -9.82 3.64 8.05
C GLU A 117 -10.93 3.32 7.03
N GLU A 118 -11.32 4.26 6.16
CA GLU A 118 -12.42 4.04 5.21
C GLU A 118 -11.99 3.38 3.88
N VAL A 119 -10.74 3.58 3.44
CA VAL A 119 -10.24 3.04 2.15
C VAL A 119 -9.68 1.61 2.29
N ARG A 120 -9.25 1.24 3.51
CA ARG A 120 -8.69 -0.08 3.85
C ARG A 120 -9.64 -1.28 3.66
N LEU A 121 -10.94 -1.04 3.57
CA LEU A 121 -11.93 -2.07 3.23
C LEU A 121 -11.93 -2.37 1.72
N PHE A 122 -11.65 -1.37 0.86
CA PHE A 122 -11.82 -1.51 -0.58
C PHE A 122 -10.60 -2.10 -1.30
N VAL A 123 -9.39 -1.73 -0.86
CA VAL A 123 -8.12 -2.13 -1.53
C VAL A 123 -7.73 -3.58 -1.23
N MET A 124 -8.02 -4.08 -0.03
CA MET A 124 -7.63 -5.44 0.38
C MET A 124 -8.73 -6.49 0.23
N GLU A 125 -10.01 -6.12 0.04
CA GLU A 125 -11.07 -7.09 -0.28
C GLU A 125 -11.08 -7.49 -1.76
N ARG A 126 -10.54 -6.65 -2.66
CA ARG A 126 -10.47 -6.97 -4.11
C ARG A 126 -9.33 -7.89 -4.52
N SER A 127 -8.33 -8.10 -3.66
CA SER A 127 -7.42 -9.25 -3.80
C SER A 127 -8.10 -10.60 -3.48
N PHE A 128 -9.41 -10.59 -3.18
CA PHE A 128 -10.20 -11.76 -2.78
C PHE A 128 -11.47 -12.03 -3.61
N GLU A 129 -11.67 -11.40 -4.77
CA GLU A 129 -12.78 -11.77 -5.70
C GLU A 129 -12.34 -12.63 -6.91
#